data_AF-A0A081DEA5-F1
#
_entry.id   AF-A0A081DEA5-F1
#
_cell.length_a   1.000
_cell.length_b   1.000
_cell.length_c   1.000
_cell.angle_alpha   90.00
_cell.angle_beta   90.00
_cell.angle_gamma   90.00
#
_symmetry.space_group_name_H-M   'P 1'
#
loop_
_entity.id
_entity.type
_entity.pdbx_description
1 polymer ?
#
loop_
_entity_poly.entity_id
_entity_poly.type
_entity_poly.pdbx_seq_one_letter_code
_entity_poly.pdbx_strand_id
1 'polypeptide(L)'
;MYHQIILYRLLDVINFNICNKIDIDILLISKVKKMLSWLEKISFSNGDIPYINDAAPDIAPTTVELLNYTKYLDINYLQLPLSDSGYRKVNTSNYEVVVDVANIASNYQPGHLHSDSLQFIMYSKGRPLFVETGTSTYEKNKLRNYQRSSAAHNTVALVEEILMMSGVDLE
;
A
#
# COMPACT_ATOMS: atom_id res chain seq x y z
N MET A 1 0.15 -3.01 -3.96
CA MET A 1 -0.19 -4.16 -4.81
C MET A 1 -1.60 -4.06 -5.38
N TYR A 2 -2.68 -4.16 -4.58
CA TYR A 2 -4.06 -4.12 -5.11
C TYR A 2 -4.39 -2.85 -5.93
N HIS A 3 -3.86 -1.68 -5.54
CA HIS A 3 -3.97 -0.46 -6.34
C HIS A 3 -3.43 -0.63 -7.76
N GLN A 4 -2.27 -1.27 -7.92
CA GLN A 4 -1.66 -1.56 -9.23
C GLN A 4 -2.52 -2.54 -10.03
N ILE A 5 -3.08 -3.57 -9.38
CA ILE A 5 -3.98 -4.54 -10.02
C ILE A 5 -5.22 -3.82 -10.57
N ILE A 6 -5.88 -3.00 -9.78
CA ILE A 6 -7.07 -2.28 -10.23
C ILE A 6 -6.70 -1.28 -11.32
N LEU A 7 -5.64 -0.50 -11.15
CA LEU A 7 -5.17 0.44 -12.16
C LEU A 7 -4.90 -0.26 -13.50
N TYR A 8 -4.21 -1.39 -13.47
CA TYR A 8 -3.96 -2.21 -14.66
C TYR A 8 -5.26 -2.59 -15.37
N ARG A 9 -6.27 -3.07 -14.62
CA ARG A 9 -7.57 -3.45 -15.21
C ARG A 9 -8.32 -2.26 -15.80
N LEU A 10 -8.23 -1.09 -15.17
CA LEU A 10 -8.83 0.13 -15.73
C LEU A 10 -8.13 0.56 -17.02
N LEU A 11 -6.80 0.44 -17.10
CA LEU A 11 -6.04 0.71 -18.33
C LEU A 11 -6.41 -0.29 -19.45
N ASP A 12 -6.59 -1.57 -19.13
CA ASP A 12 -7.07 -2.57 -20.10
C ASP A 12 -8.45 -2.24 -20.65
N VAL A 13 -9.38 -1.78 -19.80
CA VAL A 13 -10.71 -1.32 -20.25
C VAL A 13 -10.58 -0.12 -21.19
N ILE A 14 -9.74 0.86 -20.86
CA ILE A 14 -9.51 2.02 -21.73
C ILE A 14 -8.91 1.58 -23.08
N ASN A 15 -7.91 0.70 -23.06
CA ASN A 15 -7.30 0.16 -24.26
C ASN A 15 -8.33 -0.57 -25.14
N PHE A 16 -9.16 -1.43 -24.52
CA PHE A 16 -10.25 -2.11 -25.22
C PHE A 16 -11.21 -1.13 -25.88
N ASN A 17 -11.62 -0.08 -25.16
CA ASN A 17 -12.51 0.94 -25.72
C ASN A 17 -11.87 1.67 -26.90
N ILE A 18 -10.59 2.07 -26.81
CA ILE A 18 -9.85 2.71 -27.90
C ILE A 18 -9.81 1.81 -29.14
N CYS A 19 -9.41 0.54 -28.98
CA CYS A 19 -9.31 -0.42 -30.08
C CYS A 19 -10.66 -0.66 -30.77
N ASN A 20 -11.76 -0.63 -30.01
CA ASN A 20 -13.10 -0.90 -30.52
C ASN A 20 -13.89 0.38 -30.84
N LYS A 21 -13.28 1.57 -30.73
CA LYS A 21 -13.94 2.87 -30.95
C LYS A 21 -15.21 3.04 -30.10
N ILE A 22 -15.17 2.55 -28.86
CA ILE A 22 -16.22 2.70 -27.87
C ILE A 22 -15.92 3.95 -27.05
N ASP A 23 -16.93 4.78 -26.82
CA ASP A 23 -16.79 5.97 -25.98
C ASP A 23 -16.28 5.59 -24.57
N ILE A 24 -15.35 6.39 -24.05
CA ILE A 24 -14.77 6.17 -22.74
C ILE A 24 -15.40 7.15 -21.75
N ASP A 25 -15.86 6.64 -20.62
CA ASP A 25 -16.37 7.47 -19.54
C ASP A 25 -15.27 8.42 -19.03
N ILE A 26 -15.57 9.73 -19.04
CA ILE A 26 -14.67 10.78 -18.57
C ILE A 26 -14.36 10.58 -17.07
N LEU A 27 -15.30 10.05 -16.29
CA LEU A 27 -15.09 9.72 -14.89
C LEU A 27 -14.01 8.64 -14.74
N LEU A 28 -14.02 7.60 -15.57
CA LEU A 28 -13.01 6.55 -15.57
C LEU A 28 -11.62 7.12 -15.83
N ILE A 29 -11.48 7.93 -16.89
CA ILE A 29 -10.21 8.60 -17.22
C ILE A 29 -9.73 9.49 -16.06
N SER A 30 -10.64 10.26 -15.47
CA SER A 30 -10.33 11.12 -14.31
C SER A 30 -9.81 10.31 -13.10
N LYS A 31 -10.42 9.15 -12.82
CA LYS A 31 -9.98 8.27 -11.73
C LYS A 31 -8.62 7.63 -12.03
N VAL A 32 -8.41 7.13 -13.23
CA VAL A 32 -7.12 6.56 -13.66
C VAL A 32 -5.99 7.58 -13.51
N LYS A 33 -6.20 8.83 -13.94
CA LYS A 33 -5.21 9.92 -13.78
C LYS A 33 -4.84 10.16 -12.31
N LYS A 34 -5.82 10.15 -11.40
CA LYS A 34 -5.57 10.28 -9.95
C LYS A 34 -4.81 9.08 -9.39
N MET A 35 -5.19 7.87 -9.82
CA MET A 35 -4.54 6.63 -9.39
C MET A 35 -3.08 6.56 -9.86
N LEU A 36 -2.78 7.04 -11.08
CA LEU A 36 -1.43 7.14 -11.61
C LEU A 36 -0.58 8.11 -10.81
N SER A 37 -1.09 9.32 -10.57
CA SER A 37 -0.40 10.29 -9.74
C SER A 37 -0.12 9.75 -8.33
N TRP A 38 -1.08 9.05 -7.73
CA TRP A 38 -0.90 8.45 -6.42
C TRP A 38 0.18 7.36 -6.44
N LEU A 39 0.14 6.46 -7.44
CA LEU A 39 1.06 5.34 -7.57
C LEU A 39 2.50 5.81 -7.75
N GLU A 40 2.72 6.79 -8.62
CA GLU A 40 4.06 7.36 -8.82
C GLU A 40 4.56 8.05 -7.56
N LYS A 41 3.71 8.80 -6.87
CA LYS A 41 4.10 9.53 -5.66
C LYS A 41 4.45 8.61 -4.49
N ILE A 42 3.73 7.50 -4.35
CA ILE A 42 3.94 6.54 -3.24
C ILE A 42 5.12 5.59 -3.50
N SER A 43 5.41 5.25 -4.76
CA SER A 43 6.50 4.34 -5.13
C SER A 43 7.87 4.93 -4.80
N PHE A 44 8.79 4.12 -4.28
CA PHE A 44 10.19 4.48 -4.03
C PHE A 44 10.95 4.73 -5.33
N SER A 45 12.05 5.48 -5.24
CA SER A 45 12.87 5.85 -6.40
C SER A 45 13.51 4.65 -7.12
N ASN A 46 13.68 3.53 -6.42
CA ASN A 46 14.15 2.27 -7.02
C ASN A 46 13.04 1.50 -7.77
N GLY A 47 11.80 1.99 -7.75
CA GLY A 47 10.63 1.39 -8.42
C GLY A 47 9.75 0.55 -7.51
N ASP A 48 10.20 0.25 -6.28
CA ASP A 48 9.41 -0.51 -5.33
C ASP A 48 8.19 0.28 -4.86
N ILE A 49 7.14 -0.44 -4.48
CA ILE A 49 6.04 0.14 -3.72
C ILE A 49 6.27 -0.14 -2.22
N PRO A 50 5.66 0.64 -1.32
CA PRO A 50 5.58 0.21 0.06
C PRO A 50 4.69 -1.05 0.15
N TYR A 51 5.27 -2.16 0.62
CA TYR A 51 4.57 -3.42 0.84
C TYR A 51 3.75 -3.39 2.14
N ILE A 52 2.76 -2.50 2.18
CA ILE A 52 1.87 -2.28 3.33
C ILE A 52 0.65 -3.21 3.22
N ASN A 53 0.13 -3.65 4.37
CA ASN A 53 -0.96 -4.62 4.49
C ASN A 53 -0.63 -5.92 3.72
N ASP A 54 -1.63 -6.53 3.09
CA ASP A 54 -1.47 -7.74 2.26
C ASP A 54 -0.88 -7.42 0.86
N ALA A 55 0.34 -6.87 0.82
CA ALA A 55 1.08 -6.60 -0.41
C ALA A 55 2.35 -7.47 -0.49
N ALA A 56 2.63 -7.99 -1.68
CA ALA A 56 3.81 -8.80 -1.97
C ALA A 56 4.42 -8.40 -3.33
N PRO A 57 5.73 -8.63 -3.55
CA PRO A 57 6.36 -8.48 -4.86
C PRO A 57 5.81 -9.48 -5.88
N ASP A 58 6.04 -9.20 -7.16
CA ASP A 58 5.82 -10.13 -8.29
C ASP A 58 4.38 -10.63 -8.52
N ILE A 59 3.37 -10.00 -7.91
CA ILE A 59 1.94 -10.31 -8.12
C ILE A 59 1.27 -9.36 -9.12
N ALA A 60 1.60 -8.07 -9.06
CA ALA A 60 0.99 -7.02 -9.88
C ALA A 60 2.03 -6.42 -10.83
N PRO A 61 1.61 -5.82 -11.96
CA PRO A 61 2.52 -5.05 -12.80
C PRO A 61 3.23 -3.96 -11.98
N THR A 62 4.51 -3.76 -12.28
CA THR A 62 5.35 -2.76 -11.63
C THR A 62 4.87 -1.33 -11.93
N THR A 63 5.27 -0.38 -11.10
CA THR A 63 4.96 1.04 -11.34
C THR A 63 5.46 1.48 -12.71
N VAL A 64 6.67 1.08 -13.11
CA VAL A 64 7.25 1.44 -14.42
C VAL A 64 6.42 0.88 -15.57
N GLU A 65 5.97 -0.38 -15.49
CA GLU A 65 5.13 -0.98 -16.53
C GLU A 65 3.80 -0.25 -16.69
N LEU A 66 3.15 0.13 -15.59
CA LEU A 66 1.88 0.87 -15.62
C LEU A 66 2.03 2.29 -16.17
N LEU A 67 3.13 2.98 -15.83
CA LEU A 67 3.46 4.28 -16.40
C LEU A 67 3.74 4.18 -17.91
N ASN A 68 4.41 3.11 -18.36
CA ASN A 68 4.65 2.89 -19.78
C ASN A 68 3.36 2.55 -20.54
N TYR A 69 2.47 1.74 -19.95
CA TYR A 69 1.16 1.44 -20.54
C TYR A 69 0.33 2.72 -20.70
N THR A 70 0.38 3.61 -19.71
CA THR A 70 -0.28 4.91 -19.75
C THR A 70 0.22 5.79 -20.89
N LYS A 71 1.55 5.81 -21.14
CA LYS A 71 2.15 6.54 -22.28
C LYS A 71 1.70 5.96 -23.61
N TYR A 72 1.62 4.63 -23.73
CA TYR A 72 1.10 3.97 -24.93
C TYR A 72 -0.35 4.37 -25.24
N LEU A 73 -1.18 4.57 -24.21
CA LEU A 73 -2.58 5.01 -24.34
C LEU A 73 -2.74 6.54 -24.46
N ASP A 74 -1.65 7.31 -24.50
CA ASP A 74 -1.63 8.78 -24.51
C ASP A 74 -2.43 9.43 -23.35
N ILE A 75 -2.39 8.80 -22.17
CA ILE A 75 -3.08 9.31 -20.98
C ILE A 75 -2.15 10.23 -20.18
N ASN A 76 -2.37 11.53 -20.32
CA ASN A 76 -1.62 12.53 -19.56
C ASN A 76 -2.27 12.82 -18.19
N TYR A 77 -1.48 12.84 -17.11
CA TYR A 77 -1.95 13.14 -15.74
C TYR A 77 -1.07 14.20 -15.05
N LEU A 78 -1.63 14.86 -14.05
CA LEU A 78 -0.93 15.85 -13.23
C LEU A 78 -0.37 15.20 -11.97
N GLN A 79 0.77 15.70 -11.50
CA GLN A 79 1.32 15.34 -10.20
C GLN A 79 0.48 16.00 -9.09
N LEU A 80 -0.17 15.16 -8.29
CA LEU A 80 -0.95 15.52 -7.13
C LEU A 80 -0.21 15.09 -5.85
N PRO A 81 -0.35 15.84 -4.74
CA PRO A 81 0.15 15.39 -3.45
C PRO A 81 -0.64 14.18 -2.95
N LEU A 82 -0.02 13.37 -2.09
CA LEU A 82 -0.74 12.36 -1.31
C LEU A 82 -1.65 13.08 -0.29
N SER A 83 -2.95 12.78 -0.31
CA SER A 83 -3.92 13.38 0.60
C SER A 83 -4.81 12.32 1.27
N ASP A 84 -5.85 11.89 0.58
CA ASP A 84 -7.04 11.25 1.16
C ASP A 84 -6.77 9.79 1.55
N SER A 85 -5.71 9.18 1.02
CA SER A 85 -5.31 7.80 1.33
C SER A 85 -4.71 7.62 2.71
N GLY A 86 -4.45 8.71 3.45
CA GLY A 86 -3.77 8.65 4.75
C GLY A 86 -2.27 8.36 4.70
N TYR A 87 -1.73 7.84 3.60
CA TYR A 87 -0.28 7.74 3.42
C TYR A 87 0.40 9.09 3.16
N ARG A 88 1.60 9.26 3.72
CA ARG A 88 2.49 10.39 3.45
C ARG A 88 3.86 9.87 3.07
N LYS A 89 4.55 10.59 2.20
CA LYS A 89 5.91 10.25 1.77
C LYS A 89 6.83 11.44 1.94
N VAL A 90 7.93 11.22 2.64
CA VAL A 90 9.07 12.12 2.73
C VAL A 90 10.16 11.59 1.79
N ASN A 91 10.67 12.45 0.92
CA ASN A 91 11.76 12.12 0.01
C ASN A 91 12.87 13.15 0.17
N THR A 92 14.08 12.68 0.45
CA THR A 92 15.29 13.48 0.59
C THR A 92 16.39 12.89 -0.30
N SER A 93 17.54 13.58 -0.40
CA SER A 93 18.69 13.04 -1.13
C SER A 93 19.26 11.74 -0.54
N ASN A 94 19.02 11.46 0.75
CA ASN A 94 19.64 10.35 1.45
C ASN A 94 18.67 9.21 1.77
N TYR A 95 17.38 9.52 1.90
CA TYR A 95 16.37 8.56 2.29
C TYR A 95 14.97 8.92 1.79
N GLU A 96 14.15 7.88 1.68
CA GLU A 96 12.72 7.94 1.41
C GLU A 96 11.98 7.24 2.56
N VAL A 97 10.92 7.86 3.07
CA VAL A 97 10.08 7.28 4.12
C VAL A 97 8.63 7.40 3.71
N VAL A 98 7.91 6.28 3.76
CA VAL A 98 6.43 6.24 3.69
C VAL A 98 5.90 6.02 5.09
N VAL A 99 4.92 6.83 5.49
CA VAL A 99 4.26 6.75 6.81
C VAL A 99 2.76 6.59 6.60
N ASP A 100 2.16 5.70 7.38
CA ASP A 100 0.71 5.55 7.47
C ASP A 100 0.13 6.48 8.54
N VAL A 101 -0.54 7.55 8.11
CA VAL A 101 -1.33 8.43 8.99
C VAL A 101 -2.81 8.39 8.63
N ALA A 102 -3.28 7.26 8.09
CA ALA A 102 -4.68 7.05 7.82
C ALA A 102 -5.50 7.01 9.12
N ASN A 103 -6.76 7.43 9.02
CA ASN A 103 -7.71 7.20 10.10
C ASN A 103 -7.95 5.69 10.26
N ILE A 104 -8.19 5.25 11.50
CA ILE A 104 -8.35 3.84 11.91
C ILE A 104 -9.51 3.10 11.18
N ALA A 105 -10.33 3.78 10.38
CA ALA A 105 -11.56 3.23 9.81
C ALA A 105 -11.49 3.01 8.29
N SER A 106 -10.97 1.85 7.88
CA SER A 106 -11.41 1.22 6.62
C SER A 106 -12.51 0.22 6.97
N ASN A 107 -13.76 0.69 7.06
CA ASN A 107 -14.92 -0.16 7.37
C ASN A 107 -15.28 -1.14 6.23
N TYR A 108 -14.63 -1.03 5.07
CA TYR A 108 -15.04 -1.73 3.84
C TYR A 108 -14.36 -3.09 3.65
N GLN A 109 -13.16 -3.33 4.21
CA GLN A 109 -12.44 -4.61 4.09
C GLN A 109 -11.59 -4.94 5.33
N PRO A 110 -12.19 -5.22 6.49
CA PRO A 110 -11.46 -5.43 7.75
C PRO A 110 -10.51 -6.65 7.72
N GLY A 111 -10.79 -7.62 6.85
CA GLY A 111 -10.00 -8.84 6.68
C GLY A 111 -8.57 -8.62 6.16
N HIS A 112 -8.27 -7.46 5.57
CA HIS A 112 -6.92 -7.14 5.04
C HIS A 112 -6.16 -6.10 5.89
N LEU A 113 -6.79 -5.58 6.95
CA LEU A 113 -6.17 -4.58 7.81
C LEU A 113 -5.27 -5.22 8.85
N HIS A 114 -4.11 -4.61 9.06
CA HIS A 114 -3.22 -4.90 10.18
C HIS A 114 -3.43 -3.83 11.27
N SER A 115 -2.85 -4.05 12.46
CA SER A 115 -2.80 -3.04 13.52
C SER A 115 -1.52 -2.22 13.37
N ASP A 116 -1.44 -1.50 12.26
CA ASP A 116 -0.22 -0.90 11.69
C ASP A 116 -0.33 0.63 11.56
N SER A 117 -1.27 1.25 12.29
CA SER A 117 -1.38 2.72 12.34
C SER A 117 -0.04 3.34 12.77
N LEU A 118 0.35 4.43 12.11
CA LEU A 118 1.64 5.11 12.31
C LEU A 118 2.87 4.28 11.92
N GLN A 119 2.71 3.12 11.25
CA GLN A 119 3.83 2.40 10.67
C GLN A 119 4.62 3.29 9.72
N PHE A 120 5.90 2.99 9.59
CA PHE A 120 6.72 3.55 8.53
C PHE A 120 7.56 2.48 7.82
N ILE A 121 7.83 2.74 6.54
CA ILE A 121 8.78 2.01 5.71
C ILE A 121 9.82 3.01 5.24
N MET A 122 11.10 2.68 5.40
CA MET A 122 12.21 3.56 5.07
C MET A 122 13.22 2.88 4.17
N TYR A 123 13.59 3.58 3.11
CA TYR A 123 14.66 3.23 2.20
C TYR A 123 15.78 4.26 2.35
N SER A 124 17.04 3.82 2.39
CA SER A 124 18.20 4.70 2.35
C SER A 124 19.04 4.41 1.12
N LYS A 125 19.36 5.46 0.35
CA LYS A 125 20.13 5.37 -0.90
C LYS A 125 19.58 4.30 -1.86
N GLY A 126 18.25 4.25 -2.02
CA GLY A 126 17.56 3.31 -2.91
C GLY A 126 17.53 1.86 -2.42
N ARG A 127 17.87 1.59 -1.15
CA ARG A 127 17.83 0.24 -0.55
C ARG A 127 16.91 0.19 0.67
N PRO A 128 16.16 -0.90 0.88
CA PRO A 128 15.32 -1.06 2.05
C PRO A 128 16.15 -1.04 3.34
N LEU A 129 15.71 -0.27 4.35
CA LEU A 129 16.34 -0.19 5.67
C LEU A 129 15.37 -0.62 6.79
N PHE A 130 14.18 -0.03 6.82
CA PHE A 130 13.07 -0.47 7.67
C PHE A 130 11.93 -0.92 6.77
N VAL A 131 11.60 -2.20 6.84
CA VAL A 131 10.60 -2.83 5.98
C VAL A 131 9.46 -3.40 6.80
N GLU A 132 8.39 -3.77 6.10
CA GLU A 132 7.27 -4.49 6.66
C GLU A 132 7.60 -5.96 6.89
N THR A 133 7.00 -6.56 7.92
CA THR A 133 7.05 -8.02 8.12
C THR A 133 6.30 -8.74 7.00
N GLY A 134 5.24 -8.08 6.47
CA GLY A 134 4.45 -8.58 5.36
C GLY A 134 3.57 -9.80 5.70
N THR A 135 2.98 -10.36 4.66
CA THR A 135 2.05 -11.50 4.76
C THR A 135 2.67 -12.72 4.11
N SER A 136 2.99 -13.75 4.89
CA SER A 136 3.55 -15.02 4.38
C SER A 136 2.51 -16.15 4.30
N THR A 137 1.33 -15.97 4.88
CA THR A 137 0.25 -16.96 4.89
C THR A 137 -1.10 -16.27 5.07
N TYR A 138 -2.15 -16.86 4.50
CA TYR A 138 -3.54 -16.48 4.76
C TYR A 138 -4.26 -17.43 5.72
N GLU A 139 -3.57 -18.49 6.17
CA GLU A 139 -4.15 -19.46 7.10
C GLU A 139 -4.32 -18.84 8.49
N LYS A 140 -5.42 -19.21 9.16
CA LYS A 140 -5.71 -18.74 10.53
C LYS A 140 -4.81 -19.46 11.53
N ASN A 141 -3.64 -18.90 11.79
CA ASN A 141 -2.65 -19.45 12.71
C ASN A 141 -1.95 -18.35 13.52
N LYS A 142 -1.08 -18.76 14.47
CA LYS A 142 -0.32 -17.83 15.32
C LYS A 142 0.56 -16.87 14.51
N LEU A 143 1.14 -17.33 13.41
CA LEU A 143 1.99 -16.51 12.53
C LEU A 143 1.17 -15.41 11.85
N ARG A 144 -0.01 -15.73 11.31
CA ARG A 144 -0.92 -14.73 10.72
C ARG A 144 -1.39 -13.71 11.75
N ASN A 145 -1.65 -14.13 12.98
CA ASN A 145 -2.01 -13.22 14.07
C ASN A 145 -0.86 -12.28 14.42
N TYR A 146 0.38 -12.80 14.50
CA TYR A 146 1.57 -11.98 14.72
C TYR A 146 1.79 -10.96 13.59
N GLN A 147 1.73 -11.40 12.33
CA GLN A 147 1.90 -10.54 11.15
C GLN A 147 0.92 -9.37 11.11
N ARG A 148 -0.27 -9.53 11.70
CA ARG A 148 -1.31 -8.49 11.79
C ARG A 148 -1.20 -7.60 13.03
N SER A 149 -0.34 -7.94 13.98
CA SER A 149 -0.22 -7.24 15.26
C SER A 149 0.77 -6.07 15.16
N SER A 150 0.56 -5.02 15.96
CA SER A 150 1.48 -3.86 16.00
C SER A 150 2.93 -4.23 16.30
N ALA A 151 3.16 -5.36 16.99
CA ALA A 151 4.50 -5.86 17.28
C ALA A 151 5.28 -6.35 16.06
N ALA A 152 4.62 -6.54 14.91
CA ALA A 152 5.25 -6.88 13.64
C ALA A 152 5.50 -5.65 12.74
N HIS A 153 5.17 -4.45 13.22
CA HIS A 153 5.22 -3.21 12.44
C HIS A 153 6.16 -2.19 13.08
N ASN A 154 6.72 -1.29 12.27
CA ASN A 154 7.54 -0.18 12.75
C ASN A 154 6.64 0.93 13.32
N THR A 155 5.96 0.64 14.44
CA THR A 155 5.03 1.54 15.11
C THR A 155 5.15 1.45 16.64
N VAL A 156 4.38 2.26 17.36
CA VAL A 156 4.27 2.22 18.82
C VAL A 156 3.06 1.37 19.20
N ALA A 157 3.25 0.47 20.16
CA ALA A 157 2.19 -0.32 20.75
C ALA A 157 2.15 -0.10 22.27
N LEU A 158 0.95 -0.07 22.84
CA LEU A 158 0.77 -0.22 24.28
C LEU A 158 0.79 -1.72 24.60
N VAL A 159 1.72 -2.14 25.45
CA VAL A 159 1.72 -3.49 26.01
C VAL A 159 0.98 -3.42 27.33
N GLU A 160 -0.29 -3.83 27.35
CA GLU A 160 -0.92 -4.17 28.63
C GLU A 160 -0.32 -5.49 29.11
N GLU A 161 0.69 -5.41 29.99
CA GLU A 161 0.97 -6.52 30.87
C GLU A 161 -0.25 -6.68 31.79
N ILE A 162 -1.05 -7.72 31.57
CA ILE A 162 -1.79 -8.29 32.69
C ILE A 162 -0.71 -8.86 33.60
N LEU A 163 -0.32 -8.08 34.61
CA LEU A 163 0.27 -8.60 35.84
C LEU A 163 -0.74 -9.62 36.39
N MET A 164 -0.63 -10.88 35.97
CA MET A 164 -1.14 -11.96 36.78
C MET A 164 -0.33 -11.90 38.06
N MET A 165 -0.90 -11.28 39.09
CA MET A 165 -0.44 -11.48 40.44
C MET A 165 -0.47 -12.98 40.69
N SER A 166 0.72 -13.57 40.73
CA SER A 166 0.93 -14.94 41.18
C SER A 166 0.33 -15.08 42.57
N GLY A 167 -0.64 -15.99 42.69
CA GLY A 167 -1.07 -16.52 43.98
C GLY A 167 -2.52 -16.21 44.33
N VAL A 168 -3.44 -17.04 43.82
CA VAL A 168 -4.38 -17.80 44.67
C VAL A 168 -4.62 -19.12 43.95
N ASP A 169 -4.03 -20.19 44.47
CA ASP A 169 -4.49 -21.55 44.21
C ASP A 169 -5.94 -21.66 44.71
N LEU A 170 -6.86 -22.03 43.83
CA LEU A 170 -8.17 -22.52 44.24
C LEU A 170 -8.18 -24.02 43.95
N GLU A 171 -8.09 -24.80 45.04
CA GLU A 171 -8.52 -26.20 45.10
C GLU A 171 -9.97 -26.37 44.64
#